data_AF-A0A645E3W9-F1
#
_entry.id   AF-A0A645E3W9-F1
#
_cell.length_a   1.000
_cell.length_b   1.000
_cell.length_c   1.000
_cell.angle_alpha   90.00
_cell.angle_beta   90.00
_cell.angle_gamma   90.00
#
_symmetry.space_group_name_H-M   'P 1'
#
loop_
_entity.id
_entity.type
_entity.pdbx_description
1 polymer ?
#
loop_
_entity_poly.entity_id
_entity_poly.type
_entity_poly.pdbx_seq_one_letter_code
_entity_poly.pdbx_strand_id
1 'polypeptide(L)' 'MAKAAEWIANVLSFLFFAILVVCGSKVVKVTLMQLSPAMKVKMGYIYLAIVIGGILMMIHLLARTFENNEVEGE' A
#
# COMPACT_ATOMS: atom_id res chain seq x y z
N MET A 1 23.42 10.15 11.24
CA MET A 1 22.05 10.29 11.80
C MET A 1 20.97 10.14 10.73
N ALA A 2 21.08 10.78 9.57
CA ALA A 2 20.06 10.70 8.50
C ALA A 2 19.80 9.28 7.97
N LYS A 3 20.84 8.49 7.66
CA LYS A 3 20.70 7.09 7.17
C LYS A 3 19.88 6.17 8.09
N ALA A 4 20.08 6.27 9.40
CA ALA A 4 19.35 5.45 10.36
C ALA A 4 17.85 5.82 10.39
N ALA A 5 17.55 7.12 10.29
CA ALA A 5 16.17 7.60 10.20
C ALA A 5 15.49 7.17 8.90
N GLU A 6 16.20 7.20 7.77
CA GLU A 6 15.69 6.71 6.48
C GLU A 6 15.39 5.22 6.52
N TRP A 7 16.27 4.42 7.12
CA TRP A 7 16.07 2.98 7.25
C TRP A 7 14.85 2.65 8.12
N ILE A 8 14.68 3.35 9.26
CA ILE A 8 13.50 3.23 10.12
C ILE A 8 12.23 3.64 9.37
N ALA A 9 12.26 4.76 8.65
CA ALA A 9 11.12 5.22 7.86
C ALA A 9 10.74 4.22 6.77
N ASN A 10 11.72 3.56 6.15
CA ASN A 10 11.48 2.54 5.12
C ASN A 10 10.76 1.31 5.70
N VAL A 11 11.25 0.80 6.84
CA VAL A 11 10.62 -0.33 7.55
C VAL A 11 9.20 0.03 7.99
N LEU A 12 9.00 1.23 8.54
CA LEU A 12 7.68 1.69 8.99
C LEU A 12 6.70 1.87 7.83
N SER A 13 7.16 2.41 6.70
CA SER A 13 6.38 2.56 5.46
C SER A 13 5.98 1.20 4.89
N PHE A 14 6.91 0.24 4.89
CA PHE A 14 6.62 -1.13 4.46
C PHE A 14 5.53 -1.79 5.32
N LEU A 15 5.63 -1.63 6.65
CA LEU A 15 4.63 -2.13 7.58
C LEU A 15 3.25 -1.49 7.33
N PHE A 16 3.23 -0.18 7.07
CA PHE A 16 2.01 0.56 6.78
C PHE A 16 1.35 0.10 5.47
N PHE A 17 2.12 -0.12 4.40
CA PHE A 17 1.59 -0.64 3.14
C PHE A 17 1.06 -2.07 3.30
N ALA A 18 1.73 -2.92 4.08
CA ALA A 18 1.23 -4.26 4.38
C ALA A 18 -0.13 -4.21 5.12
N ILE A 19 -0.29 -3.30 6.09
CA ILE A 19 -1.56 -3.07 6.78
C ILE A 19 -2.63 -2.57 5.82
N LEU A 20 -2.30 -1.62 4.91
CA LEU A 20 -3.24 -1.13 3.91
C LEU A 20 -3.73 -2.23 2.97
N VAL A 21 -2.87 -3.15 2.54
CA VAL A 21 -3.27 -4.27 1.67
C VAL A 21 -4.17 -5.26 2.41
N VAL A 22 -3.80 -5.65 3.64
CA VAL A 22 -4.59 -6.62 4.44
C VAL A 22 -5.92 -6.02 4.88
N CYS A 23 -5.90 -4.80 5.40
CA CYS A 23 -7.10 -4.10 5.87
C CYS A 23 -7.99 -3.72 4.67
N GLY A 24 -7.41 -3.19 3.59
CA GLY A 24 -8.11 -2.91 2.35
C GLY A 24 -8.80 -4.15 1.78
N SER A 25 -8.13 -5.30 1.78
CA SER A 25 -8.73 -6.57 1.33
C SER A 25 -9.90 -7.03 2.22
N LYS A 26 -9.81 -6.83 3.54
CA LYS A 26 -10.92 -7.11 4.47
C LYS A 26 -12.09 -6.16 4.22
N VAL A 27 -11.83 -4.87 4.04
CA VAL A 27 -12.85 -3.85 3.75
C VAL A 27 -13.54 -4.15 2.42
N VAL A 28 -12.79 -4.51 1.37
CA VAL A 28 -13.35 -4.94 0.08
C VAL A 28 -14.27 -6.14 0.26
N LYS A 29 -13.86 -7.19 1.00
CA LYS A 29 -14.70 -8.37 1.23
C LYS A 29 -16.00 -8.04 1.98
N VAL A 30 -15.93 -7.17 2.99
CA VAL A 30 -17.11 -6.75 3.77
C VAL A 30 -18.04 -5.84 2.95
N THR A 31 -17.47 -4.86 2.24
CA THR A 31 -18.24 -3.93 1.39
C THR A 31 -18.72 -4.54 0.08
N LEU A 32 -18.18 -5.70 -0.34
CA LEU A 32 -18.74 -6.50 -1.45
C LEU A 32 -20.08 -7.16 -1.07
N MET A 33 -20.32 -7.42 0.22
CA MET A 33 -21.58 -7.98 0.72
C MET A 33 -22.68 -6.93 0.83
N GLN A 34 -22.32 -5.65 0.95
CA GLN A 34 -23.26 -4.53 1.06
C GLN A 34 -23.36 -3.75 -0.25
N LEU A 35 -24.50 -3.90 -0.95
CA LEU A 35 -24.85 -3.06 -2.10
C LEU A 35 -25.23 -1.66 -1.60
N SER A 36 -24.60 -0.63 -2.14
CA SER A 36 -25.03 0.74 -1.85
C SER A 36 -26.40 0.97 -2.51
N PRO A 37 -27.43 1.35 -1.72
CA PRO A 37 -28.80 1.52 -2.22
C PRO A 37 -28.94 2.69 -3.20
N ALA A 38 -28.01 3.65 -3.18
CA ALA A 38 -28.07 4.87 -4.00
C ALA A 38 -27.46 4.72 -5.41
N MET A 39 -26.45 3.84 -5.60
CA MET A 39 -25.71 3.73 -6.88
C MET A 39 -25.84 2.38 -7.59
N LYS A 40 -26.43 1.34 -6.98
CA LYS A 40 -26.49 -0.05 -7.53
C LYS A 40 -25.12 -0.70 -7.86
N VAL A 41 -24.00 -0.02 -7.64
CA VAL A 41 -22.65 -0.55 -7.81
C VAL A 41 -22.15 -1.13 -6.48
N LYS A 42 -21.47 -2.28 -6.53
CA LYS A 42 -20.80 -2.87 -5.37
C LYS A 42 -19.67 -1.91 -4.92
N MET A 43 -19.80 -1.34 -3.72
CA MET A 43 -18.82 -0.39 -3.15
C MET A 43 -17.41 -0.99 -3.03
N GLY A 44 -17.30 -2.33 -3.00
CA GLY A 44 -16.02 -3.03 -3.00
C GLY A 44 -15.07 -2.69 -4.16
N TYR A 45 -15.58 -2.22 -5.32
CA TYR A 45 -14.72 -1.78 -6.43
C TYR A 45 -13.93 -0.51 -6.11
N ILE A 46 -14.50 0.40 -5.32
CA ILE A 46 -13.82 1.64 -4.91
C ILE A 46 -12.71 1.30 -3.91
N TYR A 47 -12.98 0.39 -2.98
CA TYR A 47 -11.98 -0.06 -2.01
C TYR A 47 -10.87 -0.92 -2.63
N LEU A 48 -11.10 -1.52 -3.80
CA LEU A 48 -10.06 -2.21 -4.58
C LEU A 48 -8.95 -1.25 -5.04
N ALA A 49 -9.27 0.02 -5.30
CA ALA A 49 -8.27 1.03 -5.62
C ALA A 49 -7.28 1.25 -4.46
N ILE A 50 -7.72 1.09 -3.21
CA ILE A 50 -6.84 1.19 -2.02
C ILE A 50 -5.85 0.01 -1.99
N VAL A 51 -6.34 -1.20 -2.29
CA VAL A 51 -5.48 -2.40 -2.35
C VAL A 51 -4.46 -2.29 -3.48
N ILE A 52 -4.91 -1.89 -4.68
CA ILE A 52 -4.04 -1.70 -5.85
C ILE A 52 -3.02 -0.59 -5.59
N GLY A 53 -3.45 0.55 -5.01
CA GLY A 53 -2.57 1.64 -4.64
C GLY A 53 -1.54 1.25 -3.58
N GLY A 54 -1.93 0.46 -2.58
CA GLY A 54 -1.02 -0.10 -1.58
C GLY A 54 0.04 -1.00 -2.20
N ILE A 55 -0.33 -1.86 -3.17
CA ILE A 55 0.62 -2.69 -3.92
C ILE A 55 1.57 -1.81 -4.75
N LEU A 56 1.05 -0.81 -5.46
CA LEU A 56 1.88 0.11 -6.26
C LEU A 56 2.90 0.87 -5.41
N MET A 57 2.47 1.37 -4.25
CA MET A 57 3.38 2.05 -3.30
C MET A 57 4.43 1.10 -2.74
N MET A 58 4.09 -0.17 -2.51
CA MET A 58 5.06 -1.18 -2.08
C MET A 58 6.14 -1.42 -3.14
N ILE A 59 5.74 -1.52 -4.41
CA ILE A 59 6.67 -1.65 -5.55
C ILE A 59 7.56 -0.41 -5.66
N HIS A 60 6.98 0.79 -5.52
CA HIS A 60 7.75 2.03 -5.58
C HIS A 60 8.75 2.14 -4.43
N LEU A 61 8.39 1.72 -3.22
CA LEU A 61 9.29 1.67 -2.08
C LEU A 61 10.46 0.70 -2.32
N LEU A 62 10.17 -0.46 -2.93
CA LEU A 62 11.20 -1.42 -3.32
C LEU A 62 12.13 -0.81 -4.36
N ALA A 63 11.60 -0.25 -5.45
CA ALA A 63 12.37 0.37 -6.52
C ALA A 63 13.29 1.48 -5.98
N ARG A 64 12.75 2.35 -5.12
CA ARG A 64 13.53 3.41 -4.47
C ARG A 64 14.63 2.86 -3.57
N THR A 65 14.39 1.72 -2.91
CA THR A 65 15.41 1.05 -2.09
C THR A 65 16.52 0.46 -2.95
N PHE A 66 16.20 -0.12 -4.12
CA PHE A 66 17.19 -0.65 -5.06
C PHE A 66 18.03 0.47 -5.68
N GLU A 67 17.40 1.54 -6.15
CA GLU A 67 18.09 2.70 -6.73
C GLU A 67 19.03 3.35 -5.69
N ASN A 68 18.59 3.44 -4.43
CA ASN A 68 19.44 3.95 -3.35
C ASN A 68 20.61 3.01 -2.97
N ASN A 69 20.57 1.72 -3.35
CA ASN A 69 21.71 0.81 -3.20
C ASN A 69 22.71 0.95 -4.36
N GLU A 70 22.27 1.31 -5.57
CA GLU A 70 23.16 1.53 -6.72
C GLU A 70 24.04 2.80 -6.54
N VAL A 71 23.55 3.81 -5.82
CA VAL A 71 24.31 5.03 -5.51
C VAL A 71 25.41 4.82 -4.46
N GLU A 72 25.37 3.70 -3.72
CA GLU A 72 26.39 3.35 -2.71
C GLU A 72 27.58 2.53 -3.32
N GLY A 73 27.52 2.24 -4.62
CA GLY A 73 28.50 1.44 -5.35
C GLY A 73 29.52 2.20 -6.20
N GLU A 74 29.48 3.55 -6.21
CA GLU A 74 30.48 4.42 -6.87
C GLU A 74 31.31 5.23 -5.87
#